data_AF-A0A4R0GPY2-F1
#
_entry.id   AF-A0A4R0GPY2-F1
#
_cell.length_a   1.000
_cell.length_b   1.000
_cell.length_c   1.000
_cell.angle_alpha   90.00
_cell.angle_beta   90.00
_cell.angle_gamma   90.00
#
_symmetry.space_group_name_H-M   'P 1'
#
loop_
_entity.id
_entity.type
_entity.pdbx_description
1 polymer ?
#
loop_
_entity_poly.entity_id
_entity_poly.type
_entity_poly.pdbx_seq_one_letter_code
_entity_poly.pdbx_strand_id
1 'polypeptide(L)'
;MSPGPPPGAVPPGAVPPGAVPPGAVPPGAVPPDRPPVDPDVDLHLPRQRAELAGGSGTLLGAIALGGMAGAVLRHGLAVAFPHDPGGFPWATFAVNVSGCLLIGVLMVFITEVWTAPRLVRPFLGVGVLGGYTTFSTYAVEVQQALAVGAPRTALLYLAGSLVAALTAVRLGLTLTRLATGARHRRSAG
;
A
#
# COMPACT_ATOMS: atom_id res chain seq x y z
N MET A 1 5.58 67.59 38.02
CA MET A 1 4.42 66.70 38.22
C MET A 1 3.89 66.31 36.85
N SER A 2 4.23 65.13 36.34
CA SER A 2 3.62 64.57 35.12
C SER A 2 2.44 63.67 35.51
N PRO A 3 1.30 63.74 34.81
CA PRO A 3 0.17 62.87 35.10
C PRO A 3 0.49 61.43 34.67
N GLY A 4 0.19 60.46 35.54
CA GLY A 4 0.32 59.04 35.23
C GLY A 4 -0.74 58.57 34.22
N PRO A 5 -0.51 57.43 33.54
CA PRO A 5 -1.42 56.91 32.53
C PRO A 5 -2.77 56.48 33.14
N PRO A 6 -3.87 56.54 32.38
CA PRO A 6 -5.20 56.19 32.88
C PRO A 6 -5.31 54.67 33.19
N PRO A 7 -6.09 54.28 34.22
CA PRO A 7 -6.29 52.88 34.56
C PRO A 7 -7.09 52.17 33.45
N GLY A 8 -6.45 51.19 32.79
CA GLY A 8 -7.08 50.37 31.74
C GLY A 8 -6.28 50.22 30.45
N ALA A 9 -5.12 50.87 30.31
CA ALA A 9 -4.27 50.68 29.14
C ALA A 9 -3.58 49.31 29.17
N VAL A 10 -4.03 48.40 28.29
CA VAL A 10 -3.35 47.13 28.01
C VAL A 10 -2.00 47.45 27.35
N PRO A 11 -0.86 46.91 27.84
CA PRO A 11 0.44 47.21 27.26
C PRO A 11 0.51 46.72 25.80
N PRO A 12 1.12 47.50 24.89
CA PRO A 12 1.29 47.08 23.51
C PRO A 12 2.15 45.81 23.47
N GLY A 13 1.52 44.68 23.13
CA GLY A 13 2.16 43.36 23.07
C GLY A 13 1.49 42.25 23.89
N ALA A 14 0.47 42.55 24.71
CA ALA A 14 -0.29 41.50 25.40
C ALA A 14 -1.21 40.75 24.43
N VAL A 15 -0.88 39.49 24.13
CA VAL A 15 -1.74 38.55 23.39
C VAL A 15 -2.90 38.15 24.32
N PRO A 16 -4.18 38.30 23.90
CA PRO A 16 -5.30 37.93 24.75
C PRO A 16 -5.29 36.42 25.02
N PRO A 17 -5.66 35.97 26.22
CA PRO A 17 -5.74 34.55 26.54
C PRO A 17 -6.75 33.87 25.61
N GLY A 18 -6.27 33.03 24.69
CA GLY A 18 -7.08 32.32 23.69
C GLY A 18 -6.78 32.66 22.23
N ALA A 19 -5.94 33.65 21.93
CA ALA A 19 -5.52 33.92 20.55
C ALA A 19 -4.51 32.88 20.06
N VAL A 20 -4.90 32.10 19.06
CA VAL A 20 -4.02 31.20 18.32
C VAL A 20 -3.06 32.04 17.47
N PRO A 21 -1.72 31.87 17.58
CA PRO A 21 -0.78 32.68 16.82
C PRO A 21 -0.95 32.44 15.30
N PRO A 22 -0.79 33.48 14.47
CA PRO A 22 -0.87 33.33 13.02
C PRO A 22 0.22 32.37 12.54
N GLY A 23 -0.20 31.19 12.04
CA GLY A 23 0.68 30.11 11.61
C GLY A 23 0.63 28.83 12.46
N ALA A 24 -0.08 28.82 13.60
CA ALA A 24 -0.35 27.57 14.31
C ALA A 24 -1.40 26.75 13.57
N VAL A 25 -0.95 25.59 13.06
CA VAL A 25 -1.82 24.57 12.47
C VAL A 25 -2.68 23.99 13.60
N PRO A 26 -4.03 24.01 13.50
CA PRO A 26 -4.88 23.41 14.51
C PRO A 26 -4.51 21.93 14.70
N PRO A 27 -4.49 21.40 15.94
CA PRO A 27 -4.27 19.97 16.15
C PRO A 27 -5.35 19.19 15.38
N GLY A 28 -4.95 18.52 14.29
CA GLY A 28 -5.83 17.78 13.38
C GLY A 28 -5.94 18.31 11.94
N ALA A 29 -5.35 19.47 11.61
CA ALA A 29 -5.33 19.95 10.23
C ALA A 29 -4.21 19.28 9.43
N VAL A 30 -4.59 18.43 8.48
CA VAL A 30 -3.68 17.73 7.56
C VAL A 30 -3.29 18.69 6.41
N PRO A 31 -2.00 18.91 6.12
CA PRO A 31 -1.56 19.71 4.98
C PRO A 31 -2.08 19.16 3.63
N PRO A 32 -2.49 20.02 2.68
CA PRO A 32 -3.16 19.63 1.44
C PRO A 32 -2.28 18.92 0.40
N ASP A 33 -0.98 18.75 0.69
CA ASP A 33 0.07 18.33 -0.22
C ASP A 33 0.62 16.92 0.03
N ARG A 34 0.05 16.16 0.98
CA ARG A 34 0.33 14.72 1.11
C ARG A 34 -0.53 13.91 0.13
N PRO A 35 0.05 13.17 -0.84
CA PRO A 35 -0.72 12.19 -1.60
C PRO A 35 -1.31 11.18 -0.60
N PRO A 36 -2.61 10.83 -0.69
CA PRO A 36 -3.30 10.03 0.31
C PRO A 36 -2.87 8.56 0.20
N VAL A 37 -1.73 8.25 0.81
CA VAL A 37 -1.41 6.90 1.28
C VAL A 37 -1.65 6.93 2.78
N ASP A 38 -2.92 6.95 3.18
CA ASP A 38 -3.31 6.75 4.57
C ASP A 38 -3.48 5.24 4.80
N PRO A 39 -2.57 4.57 5.55
CA PRO A 39 -2.69 3.17 5.91
C PRO A 39 -3.47 2.97 7.24
N ASP A 40 -3.90 4.04 7.91
CA ASP A 40 -4.32 3.97 9.30
C ASP A 40 -5.83 4.14 9.41
N VAL A 41 -6.56 3.09 9.05
CA VAL A 41 -7.90 2.89 9.60
C VAL A 41 -7.73 2.66 11.10
N ASP A 42 -7.94 3.71 11.88
CA ASP A 42 -7.81 3.65 13.33
C ASP A 42 -9.04 2.95 13.94
N LEU A 43 -8.95 1.62 14.07
CA LEU A 43 -10.01 0.75 14.59
C LEU A 43 -10.38 1.06 16.06
N HIS A 44 -9.73 2.02 16.71
CA HIS A 44 -10.04 2.46 18.07
C HIS A 44 -11.17 3.50 18.13
N LEU A 45 -11.62 4.05 16.99
CA LEU A 45 -12.72 5.01 16.93
C LEU A 45 -14.07 4.34 16.57
N PRO A 46 -15.09 4.40 17.46
CA PRO A 46 -16.40 3.76 17.23
C PRO A 46 -17.13 4.27 15.97
N ARG A 47 -16.91 5.53 15.58
CA ARG A 47 -17.49 6.15 14.38
C ARG A 47 -16.91 5.56 13.09
N GLN A 48 -15.60 5.28 13.04
CA GLN A 48 -14.97 4.62 11.88
C GLN A 48 -15.35 3.13 11.79
N ARG A 49 -15.58 2.45 12.93
CA ARG A 49 -16.17 1.09 12.93
C ARG A 49 -17.59 1.06 12.36
N ALA A 50 -18.41 2.07 12.67
CA ALA A 50 -19.75 2.19 12.13
C ALA A 50 -19.76 2.56 10.64
N GLU A 51 -18.80 3.36 10.18
CA GLU A 51 -18.58 3.65 8.75
C GLU A 51 -18.17 2.42 7.94
N LEU A 52 -17.38 1.51 8.52
CA LEU A 52 -17.15 0.18 7.96
C LEU A 52 -18.49 -0.58 7.89
N ALA A 53 -19.23 -0.67 8.99
CA ALA A 53 -20.47 -1.48 9.08
C ALA A 53 -21.57 -1.11 8.07
N GLY A 54 -21.68 0.15 7.63
CA GLY A 54 -22.74 0.62 6.73
C GLY A 54 -22.62 0.17 5.26
N GLY A 55 -21.45 -0.28 4.80
CA GLY A 55 -21.18 -0.77 3.43
C GLY A 55 -20.28 -2.00 3.37
N SER A 56 -20.08 -2.65 4.51
CA SER A 56 -19.03 -3.64 4.75
C SER A 56 -19.26 -4.98 4.05
N GLY A 57 -20.52 -5.40 3.83
CA GLY A 57 -20.82 -6.66 3.14
C GLY A 57 -20.31 -6.72 1.70
N THR A 58 -20.56 -5.69 0.90
CA THR A 58 -20.10 -5.64 -0.50
C THR A 58 -18.57 -5.51 -0.59
N LEU A 59 -17.98 -4.74 0.32
CA LEU A 59 -16.52 -4.62 0.43
C LEU A 59 -15.86 -5.96 0.76
N LEU A 60 -16.34 -6.63 1.81
CA LEU A 60 -15.85 -7.95 2.23
C LEU A 60 -16.08 -8.99 1.14
N GLY A 61 -17.25 -8.97 0.48
CA GLY A 61 -17.55 -9.83 -0.65
C GLY A 61 -16.57 -9.63 -1.81
N ALA A 62 -16.23 -8.39 -2.14
CA ALA A 62 -15.23 -8.09 -3.16
C ALA A 62 -13.84 -8.61 -2.78
N ILE A 63 -13.39 -8.38 -1.53
CA ILE A 63 -12.11 -8.89 -1.04
C ILE A 63 -12.09 -10.42 -1.09
N ALA A 64 -13.16 -11.08 -0.63
CA ALA A 64 -13.27 -12.54 -0.59
C ALA A 64 -13.23 -13.16 -2.00
N LEU A 65 -14.00 -12.62 -2.95
CA LEU A 65 -14.02 -13.10 -4.33
C LEU A 65 -12.66 -12.90 -5.01
N GLY A 66 -12.04 -11.73 -4.81
CA GLY A 66 -10.70 -11.48 -5.32
C GLY A 66 -9.66 -12.43 -4.71
N GLY A 67 -9.69 -12.59 -3.38
CA GLY A 67 -8.78 -13.47 -2.64
C GLY A 67 -8.88 -14.92 -3.07
N MET A 68 -10.10 -15.41 -3.29
CA MET A 68 -10.35 -16.75 -3.83
C MET A 68 -9.73 -16.92 -5.21
N ALA A 69 -9.97 -15.97 -6.13
CA ALA A 69 -9.40 -16.02 -7.48
C ALA A 69 -7.86 -16.02 -7.45
N GLY A 70 -7.26 -15.14 -6.63
CA GLY A 70 -5.81 -15.07 -6.46
C GLY A 70 -5.22 -16.36 -5.90
N ALA A 71 -5.82 -16.91 -4.85
CA ALA A 71 -5.36 -18.15 -4.20
C ALA A 71 -5.47 -19.37 -5.13
N VAL A 72 -6.55 -19.47 -5.91
CA VAL A 72 -6.74 -20.54 -6.90
C VAL A 72 -5.68 -20.43 -8.01
N LEU A 73 -5.43 -19.23 -8.54
CA LEU A 73 -4.39 -19.03 -9.56
C LEU A 73 -2.99 -19.39 -9.02
N ARG A 74 -2.67 -18.94 -7.80
CA ARG A 74 -1.41 -19.28 -7.12
C ARG A 74 -1.26 -20.80 -6.96
N HIS A 75 -2.31 -21.47 -6.49
CA HIS A 75 -2.29 -22.92 -6.31
C HIS A 75 -2.14 -23.65 -7.65
N GLY A 76 -2.87 -23.22 -8.69
CA GLY A 76 -2.75 -23.79 -10.03
C GLY A 76 -1.33 -23.69 -10.59
N LEU A 77 -0.66 -22.55 -10.39
CA LEU A 77 0.75 -22.37 -10.79
C LEU A 77 1.70 -23.27 -9.98
N ALA A 78 1.48 -23.44 -8.68
CA ALA A 78 2.28 -24.33 -7.85
C ALA A 78 2.14 -25.81 -8.28
N VAL A 79 0.94 -26.23 -8.69
CA VAL A 79 0.69 -27.59 -9.21
C VAL A 79 1.29 -27.76 -10.61
N ALA A 80 1.21 -26.73 -11.47
CA ALA A 80 1.75 -26.79 -12.83
C ALA A 80 3.29 -26.79 -12.87
N PHE A 81 3.94 -26.17 -11.90
CA PHE A 81 5.40 -26.06 -11.80
C PHE A 81 5.90 -26.56 -10.43
N PRO A 82 5.83 -27.87 -10.18
CA PRO A 82 6.32 -28.46 -8.94
C PRO A 82 7.85 -28.33 -8.83
N HIS A 83 8.36 -28.38 -7.61
CA HIS A 83 9.80 -28.38 -7.34
C HIS A 83 10.13 -29.34 -6.20
N ASP A 84 11.33 -29.90 -6.22
CA ASP A 84 11.85 -30.70 -5.11
C ASP A 84 12.25 -29.80 -3.94
N PRO A 85 12.23 -30.28 -2.67
CA PRO A 85 12.54 -29.45 -1.50
C PRO A 85 13.91 -28.74 -1.53
N GLY A 86 14.91 -29.28 -2.26
CA GLY A 86 16.22 -28.64 -2.46
C GLY A 86 16.35 -27.81 -3.74
N GLY A 87 15.32 -27.86 -4.60
CA GLY A 87 15.23 -27.15 -5.86
C GLY A 87 14.72 -25.71 -5.68
N PHE A 88 14.89 -24.89 -6.71
CA PHE A 88 14.41 -23.51 -6.67
C PHE A 88 12.89 -23.46 -6.95
N PRO A 89 12.09 -22.85 -6.06
CA PRO A 89 10.62 -22.82 -6.18
C PRO A 89 10.16 -21.75 -7.18
N TRP A 90 10.31 -22.04 -8.47
CA TRP A 90 10.00 -21.10 -9.55
C TRP A 90 8.56 -20.60 -9.55
N ALA A 91 7.59 -21.45 -9.18
CA ALA A 91 6.18 -21.06 -9.08
C ALA A 91 6.00 -19.94 -8.04
N THR A 92 6.41 -20.18 -6.79
CA THR A 92 6.27 -19.23 -5.68
C THR A 92 7.09 -17.96 -5.90
N PHE A 93 8.29 -18.09 -6.46
CA PHE A 93 9.09 -16.94 -6.88
C PHE A 93 8.35 -16.08 -7.91
N ALA A 94 7.82 -16.70 -8.98
CA ALA A 94 7.16 -15.98 -10.06
C ALA A 94 5.89 -15.27 -9.59
N VAL A 95 5.05 -15.92 -8.77
CA VAL A 95 3.81 -15.29 -8.26
C VAL A 95 4.10 -14.10 -7.35
N ASN A 96 5.12 -14.18 -6.51
CA ASN A 96 5.50 -13.07 -5.63
C ASN A 96 6.07 -11.90 -6.44
N VAL A 97 7.00 -12.16 -7.36
CA VAL A 97 7.64 -11.12 -8.18
C VAL A 97 6.64 -10.46 -9.13
N SER A 98 5.80 -11.23 -9.82
CA SER A 98 4.77 -10.69 -10.69
C SER A 98 3.69 -9.95 -9.89
N GLY A 99 3.32 -10.43 -8.70
CA GLY A 99 2.42 -9.72 -7.80
C GLY A 99 2.98 -8.37 -7.35
N CYS A 100 4.27 -8.31 -7.03
CA CYS A 100 5.00 -7.06 -6.74
C CYS A 100 5.03 -6.09 -7.94
N LEU A 101 5.20 -6.60 -9.16
CA LEU A 101 5.08 -5.78 -10.37
C LEU A 101 3.66 -5.21 -10.50
N LEU A 102 2.65 -6.07 -10.38
CA LEU A 102 1.24 -5.73 -10.56
C LEU A 102 0.74 -4.73 -9.51
N ILE A 103 1.17 -4.82 -8.25
CA ILE A 103 0.79 -3.82 -7.24
C ILE A 103 1.40 -2.44 -7.57
N GLY A 104 2.62 -2.40 -8.13
CA GLY A 104 3.22 -1.16 -8.62
C GLY A 104 2.41 -0.53 -9.75
N VAL A 105 1.98 -1.36 -10.73
CA VAL A 105 1.09 -0.92 -11.81
C VAL A 105 -0.25 -0.41 -11.26
N LEU A 106 -0.87 -1.18 -10.37
CA LEU A 106 -2.17 -0.86 -9.78
C LEU A 106 -2.13 0.46 -9.01
N MET A 107 -1.04 0.72 -8.27
CA MET A 107 -0.85 1.96 -7.54
C MET A 107 -0.97 3.17 -8.47
N VAL A 108 -0.20 3.21 -9.56
CA VAL A 108 -0.24 4.33 -10.52
C VAL A 108 -1.63 4.52 -11.10
N PHE A 109 -2.32 3.45 -11.48
CA PHE A 109 -3.67 3.57 -12.02
C PHE A 109 -4.66 4.19 -11.03
N ILE A 110 -4.62 3.74 -9.78
CA ILE A 110 -5.54 4.23 -8.73
C ILE A 110 -5.20 5.65 -8.28
N THR A 111 -3.92 6.04 -8.28
CA THR A 111 -3.50 7.35 -7.75
C THR A 111 -3.35 8.43 -8.81
N GLU A 112 -3.03 8.08 -10.05
CA GLU A 112 -2.59 9.05 -11.07
C GLU A 112 -3.42 9.02 -12.37
N VAL A 113 -4.14 7.93 -12.67
CA VAL A 113 -4.81 7.77 -13.98
C VAL A 113 -6.32 7.95 -13.91
N TRP A 114 -6.98 7.32 -12.94
CA TRP A 114 -8.43 7.41 -12.80
C TRP A 114 -8.87 7.54 -11.34
N THR A 115 -10.05 8.12 -11.13
CA THR A 115 -10.78 7.98 -9.87
C THR A 115 -11.36 6.57 -9.80
N ALA A 116 -10.58 5.64 -9.23
CA ALA A 116 -10.99 4.24 -9.16
C ALA A 116 -12.30 4.08 -8.37
N PRO A 117 -13.27 3.28 -8.85
CA PRO A 117 -14.45 2.93 -8.08
C PRO A 117 -14.06 2.35 -6.71
N ARG A 118 -14.83 2.65 -5.67
CA ARG A 118 -14.52 2.30 -4.26
C ARG A 118 -14.14 0.83 -4.05
N LEU A 119 -14.65 -0.10 -4.88
CA LEU A 119 -14.42 -1.53 -4.77
C LEU A 119 -13.19 -2.05 -5.53
N VAL A 120 -12.61 -1.28 -6.45
CA VAL A 120 -11.47 -1.76 -7.28
C VAL A 120 -10.22 -1.96 -6.44
N ARG A 121 -9.89 -0.99 -5.56
CA ARG A 121 -8.74 -1.08 -4.66
C ARG A 121 -8.81 -2.30 -3.72
N PRO A 122 -9.91 -2.54 -2.98
CA PRO A 122 -10.02 -3.72 -2.13
C PRO A 122 -10.14 -5.03 -2.90
N PHE A 123 -10.84 -5.07 -4.05
CA PHE A 123 -10.94 -6.28 -4.87
C PHE A 123 -9.57 -6.69 -5.45
N LEU A 124 -8.88 -5.78 -6.15
CA LEU A 124 -7.62 -6.10 -6.84
C LEU A 124 -6.42 -6.13 -5.89
N GLY A 125 -6.30 -5.13 -5.01
CA GLY A 125 -5.14 -4.98 -4.13
C GLY A 125 -5.17 -5.98 -2.98
N VAL A 126 -6.21 -5.92 -2.15
CA VAL A 126 -6.31 -6.79 -0.96
C VAL A 126 -6.77 -8.19 -1.34
N GLY A 127 -7.78 -8.31 -2.21
CA GLY A 127 -8.31 -9.58 -2.67
C GLY A 127 -7.34 -10.31 -3.60
N VAL A 128 -7.35 -9.98 -4.89
CA VAL A 128 -6.63 -10.73 -5.94
C VAL A 128 -5.14 -10.80 -5.65
N LEU A 129 -4.45 -9.67 -5.49
CA LEU A 129 -3.00 -9.66 -5.27
C LEU A 129 -2.60 -10.23 -3.90
N GLY A 130 -3.41 -10.00 -2.86
CA GLY A 130 -3.19 -10.59 -1.54
C GLY A 130 -3.35 -12.12 -1.53
N GLY A 131 -4.33 -12.66 -2.25
CA GLY A 131 -4.51 -14.11 -2.41
C GLY A 131 -3.50 -14.75 -3.35
N TYR A 132 -3.07 -14.02 -4.39
CA TYR A 132 -2.13 -14.49 -5.41
C TYR A 132 -0.68 -14.59 -4.91
N THR A 133 -0.26 -13.68 -4.04
CA THR A 133 1.09 -13.69 -3.44
C THR A 133 1.11 -14.47 -2.13
N THR A 134 2.29 -14.87 -1.65
CA THR A 134 2.45 -15.63 -0.40
C THR A 134 3.81 -15.43 0.25
N PHE A 135 3.81 -14.99 1.51
CA PHE A 135 5.03 -14.96 2.33
C PHE A 135 5.20 -16.25 3.14
N SER A 136 4.11 -16.88 3.58
CA SER A 136 4.17 -18.09 4.40
C SER A 136 4.75 -19.28 3.62
N THR A 137 4.31 -19.50 2.39
CA THR A 137 4.86 -20.56 1.52
C THR A 137 6.33 -20.31 1.24
N TYR A 138 6.68 -19.08 0.91
CA TYR A 138 8.07 -18.64 0.71
C TYR A 138 8.97 -18.97 1.91
N ALA A 139 8.53 -18.64 3.13
CA ALA A 139 9.30 -18.92 4.34
C ALA A 139 9.47 -20.43 4.60
N VAL A 140 8.41 -21.22 4.36
CA VAL A 140 8.46 -22.68 4.50
C VAL A 140 9.40 -23.31 3.47
N GLU A 141 9.36 -22.89 2.21
CA GLU A 141 10.26 -23.38 1.16
C GLU A 141 11.74 -23.07 1.47
N VAL A 142 12.05 -21.88 2.00
CA VAL A 142 13.40 -21.54 2.46
C VAL A 142 13.84 -22.50 3.59
N GLN A 143 12.97 -22.76 4.56
CA GLN A 143 13.25 -23.70 5.66
C GLN A 143 13.42 -25.14 5.16
N GLN A 144 12.60 -25.58 4.21
CA GLN A 144 12.71 -26.92 3.60
C GLN A 144 14.03 -27.10 2.87
N ALA A 145 14.45 -26.11 2.08
CA ALA A 145 15.75 -26.13 1.39
C ALA A 145 16.93 -26.22 2.38
N LEU A 146 16.86 -25.52 3.52
CA LEU A 146 17.86 -25.65 4.58
C LEU A 146 17.84 -27.05 5.21
N ALA A 147 16.66 -27.59 5.50
CA ALA A 147 16.49 -28.89 6.15
C ALA A 147 17.06 -30.06 5.32
N VAL A 148 16.99 -29.97 3.98
CA VAL A 148 17.56 -30.99 3.09
C VAL A 148 19.02 -30.73 2.70
N GLY A 149 19.69 -29.78 3.36
CA GLY A 149 21.11 -29.50 3.12
C GLY A 149 21.39 -28.70 1.84
N ALA A 150 20.44 -27.91 1.36
CA ALA A 150 20.59 -27.04 0.18
C ALA A 150 20.68 -25.53 0.55
N PRO A 151 21.68 -25.09 1.36
CA PRO A 151 21.75 -23.72 1.85
C PRO A 151 21.99 -22.68 0.75
N ARG A 152 22.65 -23.07 -0.35
CA ARG A 152 22.84 -22.19 -1.51
C ARG A 152 21.50 -21.83 -2.15
N THR A 153 20.62 -22.82 -2.36
CA THR A 153 19.27 -22.58 -2.90
C THR A 153 18.46 -21.71 -1.96
N ALA A 154 18.47 -22.02 -0.66
CA ALA A 154 17.77 -21.23 0.35
C ALA A 154 18.21 -19.75 0.35
N LEU A 155 19.53 -19.50 0.33
CA LEU A 155 20.08 -18.14 0.32
C LEU A 155 19.74 -17.38 -0.97
N LEU A 156 19.89 -18.03 -2.13
CA LEU A 156 19.55 -17.44 -3.42
C LEU A 156 18.05 -17.13 -3.51
N TYR A 157 17.21 -18.02 -3.01
CA TYR A 157 15.77 -17.79 -3.00
C TYR A 157 15.37 -16.67 -2.04
N LEU A 158 15.95 -16.65 -0.84
CA LEU A 158 15.68 -15.64 0.19
C LEU A 158 16.10 -14.23 -0.28
N ALA A 159 17.36 -14.07 -0.67
CA ALA A 159 17.89 -12.77 -1.09
C ALA A 159 17.38 -12.36 -2.47
N GLY A 160 17.34 -13.32 -3.41
CA GLY A 160 16.90 -13.09 -4.79
C GLY A 160 15.44 -12.65 -4.86
N SER A 161 14.55 -13.26 -4.08
CA SER A 161 13.13 -12.86 -4.04
C SER A 161 12.96 -11.44 -3.52
N LEU A 162 13.69 -11.05 -2.48
CA LEU A 162 13.62 -9.70 -1.93
C LEU A 162 14.08 -8.65 -2.96
N VAL A 163 15.23 -8.86 -3.59
CA VAL A 163 15.76 -7.95 -4.61
C VAL A 163 14.83 -7.87 -5.83
N ALA A 164 14.33 -9.03 -6.28
CA ALA A 164 13.41 -9.11 -7.42
C ALA A 164 12.08 -8.41 -7.11
N ALA A 165 11.51 -8.59 -5.91
CA ALA A 165 10.28 -7.94 -5.48
C ALA A 165 10.41 -6.41 -5.48
N LEU A 166 11.46 -5.86 -4.86
CA LEU A 166 11.70 -4.42 -4.82
C LEU A 166 11.90 -3.83 -6.22
N THR A 167 12.66 -4.54 -7.06
CA THR A 167 12.88 -4.16 -8.45
C THR A 167 11.58 -4.19 -9.25
N ALA A 168 10.77 -5.23 -9.08
CA ALA A 168 9.49 -5.40 -9.75
C ALA A 168 8.51 -4.28 -9.39
N VAL A 169 8.36 -3.91 -8.11
CA VAL A 169 7.52 -2.77 -7.71
C VAL A 169 7.98 -1.49 -8.41
N ARG A 170 9.29 -1.20 -8.40
CA ARG A 170 9.85 0.00 -9.02
C ARG A 170 9.66 0.01 -10.54
N LEU A 171 9.81 -1.14 -11.20
CA LEU A 171 9.53 -1.29 -12.63
C LEU A 171 8.05 -1.07 -12.93
N GLY A 172 7.15 -1.63 -12.13
CA GLY A 172 5.70 -1.44 -12.30
C GLY A 172 5.33 0.04 -12.23
N LEU A 173 5.80 0.74 -11.20
CA LEU A 173 5.57 2.18 -11.05
C LEU A 173 6.12 3.00 -12.24
N THR A 174 7.37 2.75 -12.63
CA THR A 174 8.05 3.54 -13.67
C THR A 174 7.48 3.29 -15.06
N LEU A 175 7.29 2.03 -15.44
CA LEU A 175 6.75 1.65 -16.75
C LEU A 175 5.32 2.14 -16.93
N THR A 176 4.47 2.03 -15.89
CA THR A 176 3.09 2.52 -15.98
C THR A 176 3.04 4.03 -16.13
N ARG A 177 3.83 4.79 -15.37
CA ARG A 177 3.92 6.26 -15.52
C ARG A 177 4.40 6.70 -16.90
N LEU A 178 5.42 6.02 -17.43
CA LEU A 178 5.91 6.29 -18.78
C LEU A 178 4.81 6.03 -19.83
N ALA A 179 4.09 4.93 -19.69
CA ALA A 179 3.02 4.56 -20.62
C ALA A 179 1.82 5.53 -20.54
N THR A 180 1.41 5.96 -19.35
CA THR A 180 0.24 6.85 -19.15
C THR A 180 0.56 8.31 -19.46
N GLY A 181 1.78 8.76 -19.15
CA GLY A 181 2.27 10.10 -19.51
C GLY A 181 2.50 10.27 -21.01
N ALA A 182 2.97 9.23 -21.71
CA ALA A 182 3.10 9.24 -23.16
C ALA A 182 1.74 9.34 -23.88
N ARG A 183 0.69 8.75 -23.31
CA ARG A 183 -0.68 8.82 -23.86
C ARG A 183 -1.25 10.24 -23.78
N HIS A 184 -1.05 10.95 -22.67
CA HIS A 184 -1.51 12.34 -22.54
C HIS A 184 -0.86 13.29 -23.57
N ARG A 185 0.42 13.09 -23.88
CA ARG A 185 1.13 13.91 -24.88
C ARG A 185 0.66 13.66 -26.31
N ARG A 186 0.21 12.44 -26.64
CA ARG A 186 -0.29 12.08 -27.97
C ARG A 186 -1.72 12.54 -28.23
N SER A 187 -2.52 12.79 -27.19
CA SER A 187 -3.88 13.32 -27.33
C SER A 187 -3.93 14.85 -27.43
N ALA A 188 -2.79 15.54 -27.22
CA ALA A 188 -2.69 16.99 -27.20
C ALA A 188 -1.96 17.59 -28.42
N GLY A 189 -1.61 16.77 -29.41
CA GLY A 189 -1.01 17.19 -30.68
C GLY A 189 -1.74 16.56 -31.86
#